data_AF-A0A6N8SF58-F1
#
_entry.id   AF-A0A6N8SF58-F1
#
_cell.length_a   1.000
_cell.length_b   1.000
_cell.length_c   1.000
_cell.angle_alpha   90.00
_cell.angle_beta   90.00
_cell.angle_gamma   90.00
#
_symmetry.space_group_name_H-M   'P 1'
#
loop_
_entity.id
_entity.type
_entity.pdbx_description
1 polymer ?
#
loop_
_entity_poly.entity_id
_entity_poly.type
_entity_poly.pdbx_seq_one_letter_code
_entity_poly.pdbx_strand_id
1 'polypeptide(L)'
;MRIGVLIVGLIVALIPVSADAHNCKCRNRGVMFKLGEVSCLNVDGGSYLARCEMKLNVSSWTKVQEGCPVTERTLRRLTLVN
;
A
#
# COMPACT_ATOMS: atom_id res chain seq x y z
N MET A 1 25.47 -19.97 -38.37
CA MET A 1 24.18 -20.15 -37.67
C MET A 1 24.33 -20.34 -36.16
N ARG A 2 25.18 -21.26 -35.67
CA ARG A 2 25.35 -21.50 -34.21
C ARG A 2 25.96 -20.32 -33.43
N ILE A 3 26.91 -19.60 -34.02
CA ILE A 3 27.57 -18.45 -33.41
C ILE A 3 26.57 -17.29 -33.17
N GLY A 4 25.65 -17.05 -34.11
CA GLY A 4 24.62 -16.02 -33.96
C GLY A 4 23.65 -16.30 -32.82
N VAL A 5 23.31 -17.57 -32.60
CA VAL A 5 22.44 -18.00 -31.48
C VAL A 5 23.13 -17.76 -30.13
N LEU A 6 24.44 -18.00 -30.03
CA LEU A 6 25.22 -17.75 -28.82
C LEU A 6 25.29 -16.26 -28.47
N ILE A 7 25.48 -15.40 -29.48
CA ILE A 7 25.54 -13.95 -29.29
C ILE A 7 24.19 -13.42 -28.80
N VAL A 8 23.08 -13.85 -29.42
CA VAL A 8 21.73 -13.44 -29.00
C VAL A 8 21.40 -13.91 -27.58
N GLY A 9 21.74 -15.15 -27.24
CA GLY A 9 21.55 -15.67 -25.87
C GLY A 9 22.33 -14.89 -24.81
N LEU A 10 23.58 -14.50 -25.12
CA LEU A 10 24.41 -13.71 -24.21
C LEU A 10 23.83 -12.31 -23.97
N ILE A 11 23.27 -11.68 -25.01
CA ILE A 11 22.66 -10.35 -24.90
C ILE A 11 21.39 -10.39 -24.02
N VAL A 12 20.57 -11.45 -24.12
CA VAL A 12 19.35 -11.59 -23.32
C VAL A 12 19.65 -11.76 -21.82
N ALA A 13 20.76 -12.42 -21.46
CA ALA A 13 21.15 -12.63 -20.06
C ALA A 13 21.57 -11.34 -19.33
N LEU A 14 21.92 -10.28 -20.07
CA LEU A 14 22.36 -9.00 -19.50
C LEU A 14 21.23 -8.00 -19.29
N ILE A 15 19.99 -8.34 -19.68
CA ILE A 15 18.85 -7.44 -19.53
C ILE A 15 18.34 -7.55 -18.09
N PRO A 16 18.36 -6.46 -17.29
CA PRO A 16 17.73 -6.47 -15.97
C PRO A 16 16.22 -6.66 -16.14
N VAL A 17 15.71 -7.79 -15.66
CA VAL A 17 14.26 -8.00 -15.53
C VAL A 17 13.81 -7.22 -14.30
N SER A 18 13.34 -5.98 -14.51
CA SER A 18 12.64 -5.25 -13.47
C SER A 18 11.31 -5.96 -13.21
N ALA A 19 11.22 -6.70 -12.11
CA ALA A 19 9.95 -7.19 -11.61
C ALA A 19 9.06 -5.97 -11.33
N ASP A 20 7.93 -5.90 -12.03
CA ASP A 20 7.00 -4.80 -11.94
C ASP A 20 6.43 -4.75 -10.50
N ALA A 21 7.01 -3.91 -9.65
CA ALA A 21 6.47 -3.56 -8.33
C ALA A 21 5.23 -2.64 -8.45
N HIS A 22 4.67 -2.43 -9.65
CA HIS A 22 3.77 -1.32 -9.94
C HIS A 22 2.34 -1.57 -9.47
N ASN A 23 2.08 -2.66 -8.74
CA ASN A 23 0.77 -2.94 -8.16
C ASN A 23 0.77 -3.26 -6.66
N CYS A 24 1.83 -2.89 -5.94
CA CYS A 24 1.83 -3.00 -4.48
C CYS A 24 0.85 -1.99 -3.87
N LYS A 25 -0.28 -2.49 -3.37
CA LYS A 25 -1.37 -1.70 -2.80
C LYS A 25 -1.84 -2.33 -1.51
N CYS A 26 -2.22 -1.51 -0.55
CA CYS A 26 -2.84 -1.98 0.68
C CYS A 26 -4.36 -2.00 0.50
N ARG A 27 -5.02 -3.00 1.09
CA ARG A 27 -6.48 -3.14 1.06
C ARG A 27 -7.09 -2.69 2.37
N ASN A 28 -8.13 -1.86 2.31
CA ASN A 28 -9.01 -1.58 3.44
C ASN A 28 -10.46 -1.65 2.99
N ARG A 29 -11.25 -2.53 3.60
CA ARG A 29 -12.71 -2.70 3.34
C ARG A 29 -13.10 -2.75 1.85
N GLY A 30 -12.32 -3.45 1.02
CA GLY A 30 -12.61 -3.54 -0.41
C GLY A 30 -11.87 -2.54 -1.29
N VAL A 31 -11.41 -1.43 -0.71
CA VAL A 31 -10.74 -0.34 -1.41
C VAL A 31 -9.23 -0.55 -1.39
N MET A 32 -8.58 -0.28 -2.53
CA MET A 32 -7.14 -0.43 -2.70
C MET A 32 -6.47 0.94 -2.60
N PHE A 33 -5.43 1.03 -1.79
CA PHE A 33 -4.67 2.25 -1.51
C PHE A 33 -3.24 2.08 -2.02
N LYS A 34 -2.71 3.11 -2.66
CA LYS A 34 -1.32 3.15 -3.12
C LYS A 34 -0.36 3.35 -1.95
N LEU A 35 0.91 2.98 -2.15
CA LEU A 35 1.97 3.31 -1.20
C LEU A 35 1.98 4.82 -0.91
N GLY A 36 2.13 5.17 0.36
CA GLY A 36 2.07 6.54 0.88
C GLY A 36 0.67 7.04 1.24
N GLU A 37 -0.40 6.43 0.71
CA GLU A 37 -1.76 6.83 1.06
C GLU A 37 -2.11 6.43 2.49
N VAL A 38 -3.00 7.21 3.10
CA VAL A 38 -3.47 7.00 4.47
C VAL A 38 -4.93 6.58 4.50
N SER A 39 -5.26 5.69 5.42
CA SER A 39 -6.62 5.26 5.66
C SER A 39 -6.86 5.02 7.15
N CYS A 40 -8.08 5.31 7.60
CA CYS A 40 -8.56 4.83 8.89
C CYS A 40 -8.82 3.32 8.80
N LEU A 41 -8.17 2.54 9.66
CA LEU A 41 -8.40 1.12 9.81
C LEU A 41 -9.23 0.87 11.05
N ASN A 42 -10.12 -0.13 10.96
CA ASN A 42 -10.87 -0.63 12.10
C ASN A 42 -10.58 -2.13 12.21
N VAL A 43 -9.91 -2.51 13.30
CA VAL A 43 -9.41 -3.87 13.56
C VAL A 43 -9.73 -4.20 15.01
N ASP A 44 -10.36 -5.34 15.25
CA ASP A 44 -10.72 -5.83 16.59
C ASP A 44 -11.46 -4.81 17.47
N GLY A 45 -12.36 -4.03 16.85
CA GLY A 45 -13.14 -2.98 17.53
C GLY A 45 -12.37 -1.67 17.80
N GLY A 46 -11.04 -1.65 17.63
CA GLY A 46 -10.22 -0.44 17.66
C GLY A 46 -10.20 0.27 16.31
N SER A 47 -9.98 1.59 16.32
CA SER A 47 -9.74 2.37 15.09
C SER A 47 -8.45 3.17 15.20
N TYR A 48 -7.64 3.16 14.13
CA TYR A 48 -6.41 3.92 14.07
C TYR A 48 -6.10 4.38 12.64
N LEU A 49 -5.37 5.49 12.52
CA LEU A 49 -4.89 5.99 11.25
C LEU A 49 -3.63 5.21 10.85
N ALA A 50 -3.61 4.69 9.62
CA ALA A 50 -2.49 3.96 9.08
C ALA A 50 -2.09 4.48 7.69
N ARG A 51 -0.82 4.31 7.35
CA ARG A 51 -0.25 4.58 6.03
C ARG A 51 0.07 3.25 5.34
N CYS A 52 -0.22 3.18 4.04
CA CYS A 52 0.20 2.05 3.22
C CYS A 52 1.68 2.17 2.90
N GLU A 53 2.50 1.21 3.32
CA GLU A 53 3.94 1.23 3.14
C GLU A 53 4.46 -0.12 2.65
N MET A 54 5.67 -0.13 2.11
CA MET A 54 6.36 -1.37 1.78
C MET A 54 7.17 -1.82 2.99
N LYS A 55 6.87 -3.00 3.53
CA LYS A 55 7.58 -3.58 4.67
C LYS A 55 7.98 -5.01 4.35
N LEU A 56 9.27 -5.34 4.44
CA LEU A 56 9.81 -6.66 4.07
C LEU A 56 9.36 -7.13 2.67
N ASN A 57 9.41 -6.23 1.68
CA ASN A 57 9.02 -6.49 0.28
C ASN A 57 7.53 -6.82 0.08
N VAL A 58 6.67 -6.57 1.06
CA VAL A 58 5.21 -6.66 0.93
C VAL A 58 4.55 -5.33 1.30
N SER A 59 3.43 -5.01 0.63
CA SER A 59 2.61 -3.86 1.02
C SER A 59 1.90 -4.16 2.35
N SER A 60 2.09 -3.30 3.35
CA SER A 60 1.53 -3.46 4.68
C SER A 60 1.07 -2.12 5.24
N TRP A 61 0.17 -2.18 6.22
CA TRP A 61 -0.32 -1.00 6.93
C TRP A 61 0.59 -0.69 8.12
N THR A 62 1.10 0.54 8.16
CA THR A 62 1.85 1.07 9.31
C THR A 62 1.01 2.09 10.05
N LYS A 63 0.82 1.89 11.35
CA LYS A 63 0.10 2.82 12.22
C LYS A 63 0.86 4.16 12.31
N VAL A 64 0.16 5.26 12.08
CA VAL A 64 0.72 6.62 12.15
C VAL A 64 0.13 7.45 13.29
N GLN A 65 -1.11 7.16 13.71
CA GLN A 65 -1.77 7.87 14.81
C GLN A 65 -2.79 6.96 15.50
N GLU A 66 -2.99 7.18 16.80
CA GLU A 66 -4.14 6.63 17.54
C GLU A 66 -5.44 7.29 17.10
N GLY A 67 -6.51 6.51 16.95
CA GLY A 67 -7.79 7.03 16.49
C GLY A 67 -7.76 7.48 15.04
N CYS A 68 -8.90 7.97 14.56
CA CYS A 68 -9.04 8.50 13.21
C CYS A 68 -9.51 9.95 13.25
N PRO A 69 -9.03 10.80 12.32
CA PRO A 69 -9.42 12.20 12.29
C PRO A 69 -10.92 12.33 12.04
N VAL A 70 -11.58 13.13 12.87
CA VAL A 70 -13.00 13.47 12.72
C VAL A 70 -13.12 14.90 12.25
N THR A 71 -14.11 15.16 11.40
CA THR A 71 -14.45 16.53 11.02
C THR A 71 -15.26 17.20 12.12
N GLU A 72 -15.20 18.54 12.22
CA GLU A 72 -15.96 19.31 13.21
C GLU A 72 -17.48 19.06 13.13
N ARG A 73 -18.01 18.76 11.93
CA ARG A 73 -19.42 18.41 11.74
C ARG A 73 -19.80 17.13 12.46
N THR A 74 -18.94 16.11 12.40
CA THR A 74 -19.14 14.85 13.11
C THR A 74 -19.08 15.08 14.62
N LEU A 75 -18.13 15.90 15.08
CA LEU A 75 -17.98 16.23 16.50
C LEU A 75 -19.21 16.96 17.07
N ARG A 76 -19.72 18.00 16.39
CA ARG A 76 -20.96 18.70 16.79
C ARG A 76 -22.18 17.78 16.89
N ARG A 77 -22.28 16.79 16.00
CA ARG A 77 -23.38 15.82 16.05
C ARG A 77 -23.27 14.94 17.29
N LEU A 78 -22.07 14.43 17.60
CA LEU A 78 -21.85 13.61 18.79
C LEU A 78 -22.17 14.37 20.08
N THR A 79 -21.79 15.65 20.17
CA THR A 79 -22.10 16.49 21.35
C THR A 79 -23.57 16.85 21.49
N LEU A 80 -24.36 16.80 20.42
CA LEU A 80 -25.78 17.14 20.46
C LEU A 80 -26.66 15.93 20.81
N VAL A 81 -26.18 14.72 20.48
CA VAL A 81 -26.86 13.45 20.80
C VAL A 81 -26.61 13.01 22.25
N ASN A 82 -25.62 13.61 22.92
CA ASN A 82 -25.19 13.28 24.27
C ASN A 82 -25.60 14.38 25.26
#